data_AF-A0A0F9ZB38-F1
#
_entry.id   AF-A0A0F9ZB38-F1
#
_cell.length_a   1.000
_cell.length_b   1.000
_cell.length_c   1.000
_cell.angle_alpha   90.00
_cell.angle_beta   90.00
_cell.angle_gamma   90.00
#
_symmetry.space_group_name_H-M   'P 1'
#
loop_
_entity.id
_entity.type
_entity.pdbx_description
1 polymer ?
#
loop_
_entity_poly.entity_id
_entity_poly.type
_entity_poly.pdbx_seq_one_letter_code
_entity_poly.pdbx_strand_id
1 'polypeptide(L)'
;MKMNPVIHFEMPANDRERMSDFYSGVFGWQMNMMGPDMGNYVIAMTTDSDEKGPKKPRAINGGFFHVTDDNPMKHPSVVIQVEDIKEHNERLK
;
A
#
# COMPACT_ATOMS: atom_id res chain seq x y z
N MET A 1 5.52 2.56 26.14
CA MET A 1 4.72 2.43 24.90
C MET A 1 5.56 1.70 23.87
N LYS A 2 5.00 0.69 23.20
CA LYS A 2 5.65 0.05 22.05
C LYS A 2 5.58 1.00 20.85
N MET A 3 6.62 1.01 20.01
CA MET A 3 6.59 1.78 18.76
C MET A 3 5.74 1.06 17.72
N ASN A 4 4.86 1.81 17.05
CA ASN A 4 3.99 1.33 15.98
C ASN A 4 4.58 1.74 14.62
N PRO A 5 5.12 0.79 13.83
CA PRO A 5 5.80 1.12 12.57
C PRO A 5 4.83 1.41 11.44
N VAL A 6 5.30 2.18 10.46
CA VAL A 6 4.70 2.20 9.12
C VAL A 6 5.04 0.89 8.42
N ILE A 7 4.03 0.22 7.87
CA ILE A 7 4.19 -1.10 7.25
C ILE A 7 3.76 -1.16 5.79
N HIS A 8 3.02 -0.16 5.29
CA HIS A 8 2.50 -0.13 3.93
C HIS A 8 2.26 1.29 3.45
N PHE A 9 2.34 1.53 2.15
CA PHE A 9 1.93 2.80 1.52
C PHE A 9 0.75 2.59 0.57
N GLU A 10 -0.06 3.62 0.43
CA GLU A 10 -1.16 3.69 -0.53
C GLU A 10 -0.95 4.89 -1.43
N MET A 11 -1.02 4.73 -2.75
CA MET A 11 -0.85 5.83 -3.71
C MET A 11 -1.96 5.86 -4.76
N PRO A 12 -2.46 7.05 -5.14
CA PRO A 12 -3.43 7.16 -6.23
C PRO A 12 -2.80 6.85 -7.60
N ALA A 13 -3.54 6.15 -8.46
CA ALA A 13 -3.20 5.97 -9.87
C ALA A 13 -4.42 6.21 -10.79
N ASN A 14 -4.30 7.19 -11.70
CA ASN A 14 -5.31 7.44 -12.74
C ASN A 14 -5.25 6.36 -13.83
N ASP A 15 -4.05 6.00 -14.24
CA ASP A 15 -3.77 4.99 -15.25
C ASP A 15 -2.89 3.91 -14.63
N ARG A 16 -3.51 2.77 -14.30
CA ARG A 16 -2.83 1.68 -13.60
C ARG A 16 -1.84 0.93 -14.49
N GLU A 17 -2.07 0.87 -15.80
CA GLU A 17 -1.19 0.18 -16.73
C GLU A 17 0.10 0.98 -16.90
N ARG A 18 -0.02 2.28 -17.21
CA ARG A 18 1.14 3.17 -17.30
C ARG A 18 1.92 3.23 -15.99
N MET A 19 1.22 3.25 -14.85
CA MET A 19 1.85 3.23 -13.53
C MET A 19 2.64 1.92 -13.32
N SER A 20 2.01 0.77 -13.61
CA SER A 20 2.65 -0.54 -13.48
C SER A 20 3.90 -0.66 -14.37
N ASP A 21 3.82 -0.24 -15.63
CA ASP A 21 4.95 -0.27 -16.57
C ASP A 21 6.11 0.60 -16.09
N PHE A 22 5.81 1.79 -15.57
CA PHE A 22 6.83 2.68 -15.03
C PHE A 22 7.53 2.08 -13.81
N TYR A 23 6.78 1.63 -12.79
CA TYR A 23 7.39 1.13 -11.56
C TYR A 23 8.12 -0.20 -11.75
N SER A 24 7.59 -1.09 -12.58
CA SER A 24 8.26 -2.34 -12.93
C SER A 24 9.49 -2.11 -13.81
N GLY A 25 9.40 -1.27 -14.84
CA GLY A 25 10.49 -1.03 -15.79
C GLY A 25 11.64 -0.18 -15.23
N VAL A 26 11.34 0.83 -14.42
CA VAL A 26 12.34 1.78 -13.90
C VAL A 26 12.91 1.33 -12.56
N PHE A 27 12.08 0.76 -11.68
CA PHE A 27 12.49 0.41 -10.31
C PHE A 27 12.57 -1.09 -10.06
N GLY A 28 12.16 -1.93 -11.03
CA GLY A 28 12.17 -3.38 -10.88
C GLY A 28 11.14 -3.90 -9.87
N TRP A 29 10.11 -3.11 -9.56
CA TRP A 29 9.05 -3.54 -8.63
C TRP A 29 8.16 -4.61 -9.27
N GLN A 30 7.67 -5.55 -8.45
CA GLN A 30 6.69 -6.53 -8.92
C GLN A 30 5.29 -5.98 -8.68
N MET A 31 4.50 -5.91 -9.75
CA MET A 31 3.19 -5.29 -9.75
C MET A 31 2.12 -6.37 -9.96
N ASN A 32 1.18 -6.49 -9.01
CA ASN A 32 0.08 -7.44 -9.11
C ASN A 32 -1.23 -6.68 -9.33
N MET A 33 -1.73 -6.74 -10.56
CA MET A 33 -2.94 -6.06 -11.02
C MET A 33 -4.18 -6.84 -10.59
N MET A 34 -4.94 -6.32 -9.63
CA MET A 34 -6.16 -6.96 -9.16
C MET A 34 -7.35 -6.66 -10.07
N GLY A 35 -8.32 -7.57 -10.04
CA GLY A 35 -9.54 -7.46 -10.83
C GLY A 35 -10.54 -6.43 -10.29
N PRO A 36 -11.66 -6.21 -11.01
CA PRO A 36 -12.72 -5.29 -10.62
C PRO A 36 -13.33 -5.59 -9.24
N ASP A 37 -13.41 -6.87 -8.85
CA ASP A 37 -13.93 -7.30 -7.55
C ASP A 37 -13.10 -6.77 -6.35
N MET A 38 -11.85 -6.38 -6.61
CA MET A 38 -10.92 -5.76 -5.66
C MET A 38 -10.73 -4.26 -5.94
N GLY A 39 -11.68 -3.62 -6.64
CA GLY A 39 -11.62 -2.20 -6.95
C GLY A 39 -10.51 -1.82 -7.92
N ASN A 40 -10.03 -2.76 -8.75
CA ASN A 40 -8.91 -2.56 -9.68
C ASN A 40 -7.59 -2.15 -9.00
N TYR A 41 -7.43 -2.48 -7.71
CA TYR A 41 -6.23 -2.21 -6.92
C TYR A 41 -4.97 -2.84 -7.53
N VAL A 42 -3.81 -2.24 -7.30
CA VAL A 42 -2.52 -2.81 -7.72
C VAL A 42 -1.62 -2.98 -6.52
N ILE A 43 -1.22 -4.21 -6.19
CA ILE A 43 -0.22 -4.44 -5.15
C ILE A 43 1.16 -4.15 -5.74
N ALA A 44 1.94 -3.34 -5.02
CA ALA A 44 3.31 -3.01 -5.36
C ALA A 44 4.28 -3.68 -4.38
N MET A 45 5.00 -4.69 -4.87
CA MET A 45 6.06 -5.36 -4.11
C MET A 45 7.39 -4.69 -4.45
N THR A 46 7.96 -3.96 -3.48
CA THR A 46 9.19 -3.16 -3.68
C THR A 46 10.47 -3.95 -3.37
N THR A 47 10.31 -5.14 -2.79
CA THR A 47 11.39 -6.07 -2.45
C THR A 47 10.85 -7.49 -2.36
N ASP A 48 11.75 -8.47 -2.34
CA ASP A 48 11.41 -9.88 -2.11
C ASP A 48 10.56 -10.03 -0.85
N SER A 49 9.42 -10.69 -1.01
CA SER A 49 8.42 -10.83 0.05
C SER A 49 7.92 -12.28 0.14
N ASP A 50 7.29 -12.61 1.25
CA ASP A 50 6.51 -13.84 1.44
C ASP A 50 5.15 -13.54 2.08
N GLU A 51 4.45 -14.56 2.58
CA GLU A 51 3.15 -14.41 3.25
C GLU A 51 3.18 -13.47 4.47
N LYS A 52 4.36 -13.21 5.04
CA LYS A 52 4.56 -12.28 6.17
C LYS A 52 4.97 -10.88 5.72
N GLY A 53 5.13 -10.65 4.42
CA GLY A 53 5.52 -9.36 3.84
C GLY A 53 7.00 -9.29 3.42
N PRO A 54 7.57 -8.07 3.32
CA PRO A 54 8.96 -7.83 2.93
C PRO A 54 9.99 -8.61 3.76
N LYS A 55 10.92 -9.30 3.09
CA LYS A 55 12.05 -9.99 3.75
C LYS A 55 13.19 -9.05 4.10
N LYS A 56 13.38 -7.99 3.31
CA LYS A 56 14.42 -6.99 3.55
C LYS A 56 14.05 -6.15 4.78
N PRO A 57 14.90 -6.08 5.82
CA PRO A 57 14.61 -5.29 7.00
C PRO A 57 14.31 -3.83 6.65
N ARG A 58 13.24 -3.29 7.25
CA ARG A 58 12.77 -1.90 7.09
C ARG A 58 12.25 -1.53 5.70
N ALA A 59 12.17 -2.47 4.76
CA ALA A 59 11.44 -2.25 3.52
C ALA A 59 9.93 -2.39 3.78
N ILE A 60 9.13 -1.63 3.04
CA ILE A 60 7.67 -1.72 3.04
C ILE A 60 7.19 -1.94 1.60
N ASN A 61 6.13 -2.71 1.45
CA ASN A 61 5.37 -2.79 0.21
C ASN A 61 4.28 -1.72 0.22
N GLY A 62 3.50 -1.70 -0.84
CA GLY A 62 2.37 -0.80 -0.91
C GLY A 62 1.36 -1.24 -1.94
N GLY A 63 0.52 -0.31 -2.31
CA GLY A 63 -0.24 -0.45 -3.53
C GLY A 63 -0.86 0.84 -4.00
N PHE A 64 -1.59 0.68 -5.09
CA PHE A 64 -2.19 1.76 -5.81
C PHE A 64 -3.68 1.55 -5.93
N PHE A 65 -4.44 2.57 -5.55
CA PHE A 65 -5.88 2.60 -5.72
C PHE A 65 -6.24 3.48 -6.92
N HIS A 66 -7.34 3.16 -7.58
CA HIS A 66 -7.84 3.96 -8.68
C HIS A 66 -8.44 5.27 -8.16
N VAL A 67 -8.09 6.38 -8.79
CA VAL A 67 -8.71 7.67 -8.50
C VAL A 67 -10.06 7.72 -9.17
N THR A 68 -11.10 7.85 -8.38
CA THR A 68 -12.46 8.06 -8.87
C THR A 68 -13.00 9.39 -8.34
N ASP A 69 -13.98 9.98 -9.03
CA ASP A 69 -14.54 11.28 -8.64
C ASP A 69 -15.27 11.24 -7.29
N ASP A 70 -15.79 10.06 -6.94
CA ASP A 70 -16.45 9.74 -5.68
C ASP A 70 -15.49 9.35 -4.55
N ASN A 71 -14.21 9.11 -4.83
CA ASN A 71 -13.22 8.80 -3.79
C ASN A 71 -12.48 10.09 -3.33
N PRO A 72 -12.62 10.50 -2.05
CA PRO A 72 -11.93 11.67 -1.52
C PRO A 72 -10.42 11.46 -1.34
N MET A 73 -9.93 10.21 -1.33
CA MET A 73 -8.49 9.92 -1.25
C MET A 73 -7.83 10.23 -2.58
N LYS A 74 -7.27 11.43 -2.71
CA LYS A 74 -6.46 11.88 -3.87
C LYS A 74 -5.00 12.11 -3.52
N HIS A 75 -4.56 11.61 -2.37
CA HIS A 75 -3.21 11.78 -1.86
C HIS A 75 -2.58 10.44 -1.45
N PRO A 76 -1.25 10.33 -1.48
CA PRO A 76 -0.56 9.23 -0.82
C PRO A 76 -0.87 9.16 0.68
N SER A 77 -0.98 7.96 1.21
CA SER A 77 -1.09 7.70 2.65
C SER A 77 -0.21 6.53 3.08
N VAL A 78 -0.02 6.39 4.39
CA VAL A 78 0.72 5.28 4.99
C VAL A 78 -0.16 4.51 5.96
N VAL A 79 0.09 3.21 6.10
CA VAL A 79 -0.59 2.33 7.06
C VAL A 79 0.34 2.09 8.24
N ILE A 80 -0.16 2.36 9.43
CA ILE A 80 0.56 2.17 10.70
C ILE A 80 0.06 0.89 11.37
N GLN A 81 0.98 -0.01 11.71
CA GLN A 81 0.64 -1.23 12.43
C GLN A 81 0.33 -0.93 13.90
N VAL A 82 -0.77 -1.51 14.38
CA VAL A 82 -1.15 -1.49 15.80
C VAL A 82 -1.44 -2.92 16.28
N GLU A 83 -1.25 -3.18 17.57
CA GLU A 83 -1.58 -4.48 18.17
C GLU A 83 -3.10 -4.69 18.25
N ASP A 84 -3.83 -3.67 18.69
CA ASP A 84 -5.29 -3.65 18.77
C ASP A 84 -5.82 -2.26 18.37
N ILE A 85 -6.66 -2.22 17.33
CA ILE A 85 -7.22 -0.98 16.78
C ILE A 85 -8.23 -0.32 17.72
N LYS A 86 -8.99 -1.10 18.49
CA LYS A 86 -9.98 -0.58 19.44
C LYS A 86 -9.28 0.09 20.61
N GLU A 87 -8.29 -0.58 21.19
CA GLU A 87 -7.50 -0.03 22.29
C GLU A 87 -6.80 1.26 21.86
N HIS A 88 -6.19 1.29 20.66
CA HIS A 88 -5.49 2.49 20.18
C HIS A 88 -6.40 3.70 19.97
N ASN A 89 -7.65 3.49 19.52
CA ASN A 89 -8.62 4.56 19.34
C ASN A 89 -9.10 5.17 20.67
N GLU A 90 -9.04 4.43 21.78
CA GLU A 90 -9.45 4.92 23.09
C GLU A 90 -8.38 5.77 23.78
N ARG A 91 -7.10 5.63 23.39
CA ARG A 91 -5.97 6.36 23.99
C ARG A 91 -5.98 7.88 23.75
N LEU A 92 -6.85 8.38 22.88
CA LEU A 92 -6.99 9.79 22.52
C LEU A 92 -8.31 10.42 23.03
N LYS A 93 -9.05 9.73 23.90
CA LYS A 93 -10.17 10.30 24.65
C LYS A 93 -9.69 10.88 25.97
#